data_AF-A0A932GBZ5-F1
#
_entry.id   AF-A0A932GBZ5-F1
#
_cell.length_a   1.000
_cell.length_b   1.000
_cell.length_c   1.000
_cell.angle_alpha   90.00
_cell.angle_beta   90.00
_cell.angle_gamma   90.00
#
_symmetry.space_group_name_H-M   'P 1'
#
loop_
_entity.id
_entity.type
_entity.pdbx_description
1 polymer ?
#
loop_
_entity_poly.entity_id
_entity_poly.type
_entity_poly.pdbx_seq_one_letter_code
_entity_poly.pdbx_strand_id
1 'polypeptide(L)'
;MASKQILLLPKQNYYSWVAAAKDFVMKFGLNITPDPVTAANYQSPNQIITIANSPDGFGRDIVQWYKDNYPNLQLDVVTANTPDDLQKALATRIATGDPHGQAGAPFTLLWPTDYPVITQAFNVNPDIYRRYGLPGHEGLDIRAPMGANVYAAADGNVFQTNDGKNTDGTPHAYGIH
;
A
#
# COMPACT_ATOMS: atom_id res chain seq x y z
N MET A 1 -13.31 -18.22 0.59
CA MET A 1 -13.43 -17.03 1.45
C MET A 1 -13.71 -15.84 0.56
N ALA A 2 -14.61 -14.92 0.95
CA ALA A 2 -14.87 -13.71 0.15
C ALA A 2 -13.60 -12.84 0.11
N SER A 3 -13.31 -12.23 -1.04
CA SER A 3 -12.17 -11.32 -1.17
C SER A 3 -12.37 -10.10 -0.27
N LYS A 4 -11.32 -9.73 0.49
CA LYS A 4 -11.24 -8.46 1.24
C LYS A 4 -10.93 -7.26 0.34
N GLN A 5 -10.98 -7.43 -0.98
CA GLN A 5 -10.79 -6.35 -1.94
C GLN A 5 -12.15 -5.81 -2.41
N ILE A 6 -12.23 -4.49 -2.56
CA ILE A 6 -13.39 -3.79 -3.14
C ILE A 6 -12.91 -2.81 -4.22
N LEU A 7 -13.65 -2.72 -5.32
CA LEU A 7 -13.36 -1.79 -6.41
C LEU A 7 -14.18 -0.51 -6.26
N LEU A 8 -13.49 0.61 -6.11
CA LEU A 8 -14.06 1.94 -6.09
C LEU A 8 -14.07 2.53 -7.50
N LEU A 9 -15.27 2.82 -8.02
CA LEU A 9 -15.48 3.34 -9.37
C LEU A 9 -15.96 4.79 -9.34
N PRO A 10 -15.59 5.63 -10.33
CA PRO A 10 -16.12 6.96 -10.47
C PRO A 10 -17.64 7.02 -10.50
N LYS A 11 -18.23 8.04 -9.85
CA LYS A 11 -19.69 8.23 -9.83
C LYS A 11 -20.20 8.81 -11.16
N GLN A 12 -19.39 9.64 -11.82
CA GLN A 12 -19.72 10.18 -13.14
C GLN A 12 -19.64 9.07 -14.19
N ASN A 13 -20.66 8.96 -15.05
CA ASN A 13 -20.79 7.90 -16.05
C ASN A 13 -20.65 6.48 -15.45
N TYR A 14 -21.13 6.28 -14.20
CA TYR A 14 -20.91 5.05 -13.42
C TYR A 14 -21.05 3.74 -14.20
N TYR A 15 -22.10 3.59 -15.02
CA TYR A 15 -22.34 2.34 -15.76
C TYR A 15 -21.28 2.01 -16.82
N SER A 16 -20.58 3.00 -17.40
CA SER A 16 -19.47 2.70 -18.33
C SER A 16 -18.27 2.15 -17.57
N TRP A 17 -18.00 2.65 -16.36
CA TRP A 17 -16.99 2.10 -15.46
C TRP A 17 -17.34 0.70 -14.97
N VAL A 18 -18.60 0.45 -14.63
CA VAL A 18 -19.08 -0.89 -14.28
C VAL A 18 -18.88 -1.86 -15.44
N ALA A 19 -19.23 -1.45 -16.68
CA ALA A 19 -19.02 -2.26 -17.86
C ALA A 19 -17.54 -2.57 -18.10
N ALA A 20 -16.67 -1.58 -17.98
CA ALA A 20 -15.22 -1.73 -18.11
C ALA A 20 -14.61 -2.68 -17.06
N ALA A 21 -15.16 -2.69 -15.84
CA ALA A 21 -14.67 -3.53 -14.74
C ALA A 21 -15.28 -4.94 -14.66
N LYS A 22 -16.34 -5.21 -15.45
CA LYS A 22 -17.18 -6.41 -15.32
C LYS A 22 -16.37 -7.71 -15.28
N ASP A 23 -15.49 -7.93 -16.25
CA ASP A 23 -14.77 -9.20 -16.37
C ASP A 23 -13.79 -9.41 -15.21
N PHE A 24 -13.18 -8.34 -14.72
CA PHE A 24 -12.28 -8.36 -13.57
C PHE A 24 -13.05 -8.71 -12.29
N VAL A 25 -14.18 -8.04 -12.07
CA VAL A 25 -15.08 -8.29 -10.94
C VAL A 25 -15.56 -9.74 -10.92
N MET A 26 -15.95 -10.27 -12.08
CA MET A 26 -16.40 -11.67 -12.21
C MET A 26 -15.25 -12.67 -12.00
N LYS A 27 -14.04 -12.37 -12.52
CA LYS A 27 -12.87 -13.24 -12.41
C LYS A 27 -12.41 -13.42 -10.96
N PHE A 28 -12.41 -12.33 -10.17
CA PHE A 28 -11.87 -12.32 -8.80
C PHE A 28 -12.95 -12.25 -7.71
N GLY A 29 -14.23 -12.22 -8.07
CA GLY A 29 -15.35 -12.22 -7.12
C GLY A 29 -15.40 -10.97 -6.24
N LEU A 30 -15.17 -9.79 -6.82
CA LEU A 30 -15.07 -8.53 -6.09
C LEU A 30 -16.44 -7.85 -5.90
N ASN A 31 -16.54 -7.01 -4.87
CA ASN A 31 -17.63 -6.04 -4.78
C ASN A 31 -17.20 -4.72 -5.44
N ILE A 32 -18.18 -3.94 -5.89
CA ILE A 32 -17.97 -2.61 -6.47
C ILE A 32 -18.81 -1.57 -5.73
N THR A 33 -18.31 -0.35 -5.62
CA THR A 33 -19.06 0.79 -5.09
C THR A 33 -18.57 2.10 -5.69
N PRO A 34 -19.43 3.12 -5.87
CA PRO A 34 -19.01 4.48 -6.14
C PRO A 34 -18.80 5.32 -4.89
N ASP A 35 -19.15 4.81 -3.70
CA ASP A 35 -19.08 5.54 -2.45
C ASP A 35 -17.77 5.25 -1.69
N PRO A 36 -16.89 6.25 -1.50
CA PRO A 36 -15.63 6.09 -0.78
C PRO A 36 -15.79 5.63 0.66
N VAL A 37 -16.82 6.10 1.37
CA VAL A 37 -17.03 5.74 2.78
C VAL A 37 -17.46 4.27 2.90
N THR A 38 -18.33 3.80 2.00
CA THR A 38 -18.67 2.38 1.90
C THR A 38 -17.43 1.52 1.63
N ALA A 39 -16.56 1.92 0.70
CA ALA A 39 -15.33 1.19 0.43
C ALA A 39 -14.39 1.15 1.65
N ALA A 40 -14.28 2.27 2.37
CA ALA A 40 -13.48 2.40 3.60
C ALA A 40 -13.99 1.54 4.78
N ASN A 41 -15.24 1.08 4.74
CA ASN A 41 -15.84 0.25 5.79
C ASN A 41 -16.06 -1.21 5.35
N TYR A 42 -15.84 -1.53 4.07
CA TYR A 42 -16.01 -2.87 3.53
C TYR A 42 -15.08 -3.88 4.23
N GLN A 43 -15.65 -4.81 5.00
CA GLN A 43 -14.92 -5.88 5.69
C GLN A 43 -13.70 -5.41 6.52
N SER A 44 -13.81 -4.21 7.09
CA SER A 44 -12.80 -3.59 7.95
C SER A 44 -12.49 -4.45 9.19
N PRO A 45 -11.25 -4.44 9.71
CA PRO A 45 -10.06 -3.80 9.15
C PRO A 45 -9.32 -4.70 8.13
N ASN A 46 -8.43 -4.09 7.33
CA ASN A 46 -7.50 -4.73 6.38
C ASN A 46 -8.05 -5.07 5.00
N GLN A 47 -9.04 -4.32 4.52
CA GLN A 47 -9.47 -4.38 3.14
C GLN A 47 -8.50 -3.63 2.21
N ILE A 48 -8.47 -4.06 0.95
CA ILE A 48 -7.76 -3.38 -0.13
C ILE A 48 -8.79 -2.66 -0.99
N ILE A 49 -8.60 -1.37 -1.20
CA ILE A 49 -9.45 -0.59 -2.10
C ILE A 49 -8.71 -0.43 -3.42
N THR A 50 -9.18 -1.12 -4.46
CA THR A 50 -8.74 -0.82 -5.83
C THR A 50 -9.49 0.41 -6.31
N ILE A 51 -8.77 1.47 -6.68
CA ILE A 51 -9.36 2.74 -7.10
C ILE A 51 -9.17 2.89 -8.60
N ALA A 52 -10.26 3.03 -9.35
CA ALA A 52 -10.21 3.54 -10.71
C ALA A 52 -10.01 5.06 -10.68
N ASN A 53 -8.75 5.50 -10.54
CA ASN A 53 -8.39 6.89 -10.30
C ASN A 53 -8.42 7.69 -11.60
N SER A 54 -9.53 8.40 -11.80
CA SER A 54 -9.75 9.36 -12.89
C SER A 54 -9.69 10.79 -12.33
N PRO A 55 -9.07 11.77 -13.02
CA PRO A 55 -8.86 13.14 -12.53
C PRO A 55 -10.11 13.82 -11.95
N ASP A 56 -11.29 13.55 -12.52
CA ASP A 56 -12.57 14.15 -12.09
C ASP A 56 -13.58 13.11 -11.58
N GLY A 57 -13.16 11.85 -11.45
CA GLY A 57 -14.06 10.73 -11.20
C GLY A 57 -14.81 10.78 -9.86
N PHE A 58 -14.22 11.48 -8.88
CA PHE A 58 -14.70 11.56 -7.50
C PHE A 58 -14.93 13.00 -7.01
N GLY A 59 -14.73 14.01 -7.87
CA GLY A 59 -14.86 15.42 -7.51
C GLY A 59 -13.86 15.92 -6.44
N ARG A 60 -12.80 15.15 -6.21
CA ARG A 60 -11.67 15.42 -5.30
C ARG A 60 -10.50 14.51 -5.66
N ASP A 61 -9.31 14.86 -5.16
CA ASP A 61 -8.20 13.89 -5.08
C ASP A 61 -8.59 12.78 -4.08
N ILE A 62 -9.10 11.69 -4.62
CA ILE A 62 -9.63 10.58 -3.81
C ILE A 62 -8.51 9.85 -3.06
N VAL A 63 -7.32 9.78 -3.64
CA VAL A 63 -6.18 9.09 -3.05
C VAL A 63 -5.68 9.88 -1.84
N GLN A 64 -5.51 11.19 -1.98
CA GLN A 64 -5.12 12.04 -0.87
C GLN A 64 -6.20 12.04 0.23
N TRP A 65 -7.48 12.11 -0.14
CA TRP A 65 -8.57 12.02 0.82
C TRP A 65 -8.54 10.73 1.65
N TYR A 66 -8.24 9.56 1.05
CA TYR A 66 -8.06 8.33 1.82
C TYR A 66 -6.85 8.39 2.75
N LYS A 67 -5.72 8.91 2.29
CA LYS A 67 -4.51 9.05 3.13
C LYS A 67 -4.79 9.91 4.37
N ASP A 68 -5.56 10.98 4.21
CA ASP A 68 -5.87 11.90 5.30
C ASP A 68 -6.91 11.32 6.29
N ASN A 69 -7.91 10.59 5.79
CA ASN A 69 -9.05 10.14 6.61
C ASN A 69 -8.91 8.68 7.10
N TYR A 70 -8.12 7.86 6.41
CA TYR A 70 -7.94 6.44 6.67
C TYR A 70 -6.47 6.03 6.43
N PRO A 71 -5.51 6.56 7.21
CA PRO A 71 -4.08 6.44 6.93
C PRO A 71 -3.53 5.00 6.90
N ASN A 72 -4.27 4.04 7.46
CA ASN A 72 -3.88 2.63 7.51
C ASN A 72 -4.56 1.78 6.42
N LEU A 73 -5.42 2.35 5.57
CA LEU A 73 -6.06 1.60 4.48
C LEU A 73 -5.05 1.32 3.35
N GLN A 74 -5.13 0.11 2.82
CA GLN A 74 -4.34 -0.28 1.65
C GLN A 74 -5.07 0.17 0.38
N LEU A 75 -4.41 1.00 -0.41
CA LEU A 75 -4.93 1.52 -1.67
C LEU A 75 -4.16 0.90 -2.84
N ASP A 76 -4.89 0.30 -3.75
CA ASP A 76 -4.41 -0.19 -5.04
C ASP A 76 -4.89 0.77 -6.13
N VAL A 77 -4.05 1.73 -6.50
CA VAL A 77 -4.45 2.83 -7.38
C VAL A 77 -4.22 2.45 -8.84
N VAL A 78 -5.32 2.37 -9.60
CA VAL A 78 -5.29 2.20 -11.07
C VAL A 78 -5.51 3.55 -11.72
N THR A 79 -4.45 4.14 -12.28
CA THR A 79 -4.57 5.37 -13.08
C THR A 79 -5.36 5.09 -14.35
N ALA A 80 -6.56 5.65 -14.47
CA ALA A 80 -7.45 5.45 -15.60
C ALA A 80 -8.23 6.74 -15.89
N ASN A 81 -7.91 7.42 -16.99
CA ASN A 81 -8.62 8.64 -17.37
C ASN A 81 -10.01 8.33 -17.94
N THR A 82 -10.14 7.18 -18.59
CA THR A 82 -11.37 6.70 -19.23
C THR A 82 -11.74 5.26 -18.82
N PRO A 83 -12.99 4.83 -19.04
CA PRO A 83 -13.38 3.43 -18.84
C PRO A 83 -12.52 2.45 -19.67
N ASP A 84 -12.11 2.82 -20.87
CA ASP A 84 -11.26 1.97 -21.72
C ASP A 84 -9.85 1.81 -21.13
N ASP A 85 -9.30 2.86 -20.50
CA ASP A 85 -8.02 2.78 -19.80
C ASP A 85 -8.11 1.81 -18.61
N LEU A 86 -9.21 1.88 -17.85
CA LEU A 86 -9.48 0.94 -16.78
C LEU A 86 -9.59 -0.48 -17.31
N GLN A 87 -10.37 -0.71 -18.37
CA GLN A 87 -10.57 -2.03 -18.95
C GLN A 87 -9.23 -2.64 -19.38
N LYS A 88 -8.37 -1.87 -20.06
CA LYS A 88 -7.02 -2.33 -20.47
C LYS A 88 -6.16 -2.70 -19.28
N ALA A 89 -6.10 -1.85 -18.25
CA ALA A 89 -5.32 -2.11 -17.04
C ALA A 89 -5.80 -3.37 -16.31
N LEU A 90 -7.13 -3.55 -16.20
CA LEU A 90 -7.71 -4.72 -15.56
C LEU A 90 -7.57 -5.99 -16.41
N ALA A 91 -7.59 -5.89 -17.74
CA ALA A 91 -7.35 -7.03 -18.64
C ALA A 91 -5.95 -7.62 -18.45
N THR A 92 -4.92 -6.78 -18.26
CA THR A 92 -3.57 -7.25 -17.92
C THR A 92 -3.57 -8.06 -16.62
N ARG A 93 -4.25 -7.57 -15.58
CA ARG A 93 -4.38 -8.25 -14.29
C ARG A 93 -5.11 -9.58 -14.38
N ILE A 94 -6.15 -9.67 -15.20
CA ILE A 94 -6.85 -10.93 -15.50
C ILE A 94 -5.89 -11.92 -16.15
N ALA A 95 -5.12 -11.47 -17.15
CA ALA A 95 -4.20 -12.32 -17.90
C ALA A 95 -3.05 -12.86 -17.04
N THR A 96 -2.54 -12.07 -16.10
CA THR A 96 -1.47 -12.48 -15.19
C THR A 96 -1.97 -13.19 -13.93
N GLY A 97 -3.29 -13.20 -13.67
CA GLY A 97 -3.86 -13.75 -12.46
C GLY A 97 -3.54 -12.93 -11.20
N ASP A 98 -3.23 -11.65 -11.35
CA ASP A 98 -2.77 -10.76 -10.29
C ASP A 98 -3.77 -9.62 -10.05
N PRO A 99 -4.63 -9.73 -9.02
CA PRO A 99 -5.67 -8.74 -8.76
C PRO A 99 -5.14 -7.38 -8.29
N HIS A 100 -3.87 -7.27 -7.88
CA HIS A 100 -3.28 -6.06 -7.28
C HIS A 100 -2.22 -5.39 -8.18
N GLY A 101 -1.99 -5.90 -9.38
CA GLY A 101 -1.03 -5.35 -10.33
C GLY A 101 0.44 -5.39 -9.84
N GLN A 102 0.75 -6.26 -8.89
CA GLN A 102 2.10 -6.44 -8.32
C GLN A 102 3.01 -7.34 -9.17
N ALA A 103 2.47 -8.14 -10.09
CA ALA A 103 3.21 -9.11 -10.91
C ALA A 103 4.22 -8.45 -11.88
N GLY A 104 4.12 -7.14 -12.10
CA GLY A 104 5.08 -6.37 -12.89
C GLY A 104 6.12 -5.61 -12.06
N ALA A 105 6.06 -5.65 -10.72
CA ALA A 105 7.04 -4.98 -9.88
C ALA A 105 8.40 -5.68 -10.01
N PRO A 106 9.51 -4.94 -10.18
CA PRO A 106 10.85 -5.53 -10.34
C PRO A 106 11.27 -6.36 -9.11
N PHE A 107 10.70 -6.06 -7.94
CA PHE A 107 10.75 -6.86 -6.73
C PHE A 107 9.53 -6.53 -5.86
N THR A 108 9.12 -7.47 -5.02
CA THR A 108 8.07 -7.27 -4.01
C THR A 108 8.68 -7.46 -2.63
N LEU A 109 8.29 -6.62 -1.68
CA LEU A 109 8.67 -6.77 -0.28
C LEU A 109 7.47 -7.33 0.51
N LEU A 110 7.73 -8.36 1.30
CA LEU A 110 6.87 -8.82 2.37
C LEU A 110 6.93 -7.85 3.54
N TRP A 111 5.81 -7.75 4.26
CA TRP A 111 5.79 -6.98 5.48
C TRP A 111 6.61 -7.69 6.58
N PRO A 112 7.56 -7.01 7.25
CA PRO A 112 8.56 -7.69 8.08
C PRO A 112 8.11 -7.96 9.53
N THR A 113 6.85 -7.71 9.90
CA THR A 113 6.32 -7.95 11.26
C THR A 113 4.90 -8.50 11.23
N ASP A 114 4.36 -8.92 12.37
CA ASP A 114 2.93 -9.28 12.48
C ASP A 114 2.01 -8.04 12.60
N TYR A 115 2.57 -6.82 12.54
CA TYR A 115 1.87 -5.57 12.84
C TYR A 115 2.08 -4.55 11.69
N PRO A 116 1.14 -4.46 10.73
CA PRO A 116 1.26 -3.62 9.55
C PRO A 116 1.05 -2.13 9.82
N VAL A 117 1.91 -1.54 10.67
CA VAL A 117 1.83 -0.13 11.09
C VAL A 117 3.20 0.53 10.96
N ILE A 118 3.28 1.56 10.13
CA ILE A 118 4.43 2.49 10.08
C ILE A 118 4.25 3.52 11.20
N THR A 119 5.25 3.66 12.07
CA THR A 119 5.26 4.68 13.12
C THR A 119 6.09 5.92 12.75
N GLN A 120 7.12 5.75 11.91
CA GLN A 120 7.84 6.85 11.25
C GLN A 120 8.16 6.47 9.81
N ALA A 121 7.75 7.30 8.86
CA ALA A 121 8.07 7.10 7.45
C ALA A 121 9.54 7.50 7.16
N PHE A 122 10.00 7.21 5.95
CA PHE A 122 11.30 7.67 5.47
C PHE A 122 11.34 9.21 5.35
N ASN A 123 12.50 9.79 5.61
CA ASN A 123 12.82 11.22 5.49
C ASN A 123 11.98 12.17 6.37
N VAL A 124 11.26 11.67 7.36
CA VAL A 124 10.50 12.51 8.30
C VAL A 124 11.42 13.15 9.35
N ASN A 125 10.92 14.21 10.01
CA ASN A 125 11.56 14.90 11.13
C ASN A 125 12.98 15.47 10.87
N PRO A 126 13.26 16.13 9.73
CA PRO A 126 14.60 16.63 9.38
C PRO A 126 15.28 17.45 10.49
N ASP A 127 14.52 18.28 11.20
CA ASP A 127 15.05 19.11 12.30
C ASP A 127 15.61 18.29 13.47
N ILE A 128 15.00 17.15 13.78
CA ILE A 128 15.44 16.24 14.85
C ILE A 128 16.72 15.53 14.42
N TYR A 129 16.76 15.07 13.17
CA TYR A 129 17.81 14.21 12.63
C TYR A 129 19.06 14.99 12.21
N ARG A 130 18.94 16.30 11.93
CA ARG A 130 20.06 17.19 11.59
C ARG A 130 21.20 17.19 12.61
N ARG A 131 20.90 16.97 13.91
CA ARG A 131 21.94 16.87 14.96
C ARG A 131 22.86 15.65 14.80
N TYR A 132 22.43 14.66 14.03
CA TYR A 132 23.21 13.49 13.65
C TYR A 132 23.82 13.61 12.24
N GLY A 133 23.70 14.79 11.60
CA GLY A 133 24.19 15.01 10.23
C GLY A 133 23.30 14.40 9.15
N LEU A 134 22.09 13.96 9.49
CA LEU A 134 21.18 13.27 8.56
C LEU A 134 20.11 14.23 8.01
N PRO A 135 19.65 14.04 6.74
CA PRO A 135 18.63 14.87 6.13
C PRO A 135 17.21 14.63 6.70
N GLY A 136 17.02 13.52 7.42
CA GLY A 136 15.76 13.05 7.98
C GLY A 136 15.94 11.62 8.50
N HIS A 137 14.83 10.93 8.77
CA HIS A 137 14.87 9.51 9.10
C HIS A 137 15.33 8.66 7.91
N GLU A 138 16.47 7.97 8.00
CA GLU A 138 17.05 7.18 6.89
C GLU A 138 16.44 5.78 6.73
N GLY A 139 15.44 5.43 7.54
CA GLY A 139 14.76 4.14 7.51
C GLY A 139 13.23 4.24 7.59
N LEU A 140 12.59 3.12 7.91
CA LEU A 140 11.17 3.03 8.25
C LEU A 140 11.04 2.43 9.65
N ASP A 141 10.33 3.13 10.54
CA ASP A 141 9.99 2.57 11.84
C ASP A 141 8.66 1.86 11.71
N ILE A 142 8.66 0.59 12.11
CA ILE A 142 7.54 -0.31 11.97
C ILE A 142 7.20 -0.86 13.34
N ARG A 143 5.90 -0.99 13.64
CA ARG A 143 5.46 -1.51 14.92
C ARG A 143 5.95 -2.96 15.10
N ALA A 144 6.65 -3.19 16.20
CA ALA A 144 7.03 -4.51 16.69
C ALA A 144 7.07 -4.47 18.23
N PRO A 145 6.04 -4.98 18.93
CA PRO A 145 6.10 -5.16 20.37
C PRO A 145 7.32 -6.01 20.78
N MET A 146 7.78 -5.85 22.02
CA MET A 146 8.88 -6.64 22.56
C MET A 146 8.60 -8.15 22.40
N GLY A 147 9.52 -8.88 21.78
CA GLY A 147 9.39 -10.31 21.51
C GLY A 147 8.53 -10.67 20.28
N ALA A 148 8.07 -9.69 19.50
CA ALA A 148 7.39 -9.97 18.22
C ALA A 148 8.35 -10.58 17.21
N ASN A 149 7.80 -11.37 16.28
CA ASN A 149 8.56 -11.89 15.16
C ASN A 149 8.97 -10.76 14.22
N VAL A 150 10.21 -10.84 13.72
CA VAL A 150 10.74 -9.98 12.65
C VAL A 150 11.19 -10.88 11.51
N TYR A 151 10.67 -10.60 10.32
CA TYR A 151 10.89 -11.40 9.12
C TYR A 151 11.74 -10.63 8.11
N ALA A 152 12.49 -11.36 7.28
CA ALA A 152 13.10 -10.75 6.10
C ALA A 152 12.00 -10.30 5.12
N ALA A 153 12.12 -9.07 4.61
CA ALA A 153 11.14 -8.53 3.65
C ALA A 153 11.28 -9.16 2.25
N ALA A 154 12.41 -9.77 1.94
CA ALA A 154 12.64 -10.46 0.67
C ALA A 154 13.62 -11.62 0.86
N ASP A 155 13.67 -12.51 -0.12
CA ASP A 155 14.67 -13.57 -0.17
C ASP A 155 16.09 -12.98 -0.24
N GLY A 156 17.01 -13.61 0.47
CA GLY A 156 18.40 -13.18 0.54
C GLY A 156 19.25 -14.03 1.46
N ASN A 157 20.54 -13.67 1.58
CA ASN A 157 21.46 -14.30 2.51
C ASN A 157 21.87 -13.28 3.58
N VAL A 158 21.86 -13.70 4.83
CA VAL A 158 22.42 -12.90 5.92
C VAL A 158 23.93 -12.81 5.74
N PHE A 159 24.47 -11.60 5.61
CA PHE A 159 25.90 -11.36 5.42
C PHE A 159 26.60 -10.75 6.65
N GLN A 160 25.84 -10.11 7.54
CA GLN A 160 26.36 -9.46 8.75
C GLN A 160 25.31 -9.50 9.86
N THR A 161 25.78 -9.63 11.10
CA THR A 161 24.98 -9.38 12.31
C THR A 161 25.80 -8.52 13.25
N ASN A 162 25.13 -7.64 13.99
CA ASN A 162 25.75 -6.74 14.96
C ASN A 162 24.82 -6.58 16.17
N ASP A 163 25.38 -6.45 17.36
CA ASP A 163 24.65 -6.22 18.61
C ASP A 163 24.28 -4.73 18.83
N GLY A 164 24.58 -3.87 17.86
CA GLY A 164 24.15 -2.48 17.83
C GLY A 164 24.97 -1.57 18.73
N LYS A 165 26.23 -1.90 19.02
CA LYS A 165 27.11 -1.07 19.87
C LYS A 165 28.28 -0.50 19.08
N ASN A 166 28.57 0.78 19.30
CA ASN A 166 29.78 1.44 18.85
C ASN A 166 31.04 0.76 19.40
N THR A 167 32.21 1.09 18.83
CA THR A 167 33.52 0.59 19.29
C THR A 167 33.80 0.89 20.77
N ASP A 168 33.19 1.94 21.32
CA ASP A 168 33.29 2.32 22.74
C ASP A 168 32.24 1.64 23.66
N GLY A 169 31.42 0.73 23.10
CA GLY A 169 30.40 -0.02 23.82
C GLY A 169 29.06 0.70 23.99
N THR A 170 28.93 1.95 23.51
CA THR A 170 27.66 2.69 23.57
C THR A 170 26.66 2.19 22.52
N PRO A 171 25.34 2.16 22.81
CA PRO A 171 24.33 1.78 21.81
C PRO A 171 24.32 2.73 20.62
N HIS A 172 24.27 2.19 19.41
CA HIS A 172 24.11 2.95 18.16
C HIS A 172 22.63 2.93 17.73
N ALA A 173 22.06 4.11 17.53
CA ALA A 173 20.62 4.27 17.28
C ALA A 173 20.14 3.66 15.94
N TYR A 174 21.05 3.46 14.98
CA TYR A 174 20.73 2.97 13.63
C TYR A 174 21.38 1.62 13.30
N GLY A 175 21.99 0.94 14.28
CA GLY A 175 22.85 -0.22 13.99
C GLY A 175 24.14 0.18 13.26
N ILE A 176 25.10 -0.73 13.12
CA ILE A 176 26.33 -0.47 12.36
C ILE A 176 26.22 -1.17 11.02
N HIS A 177 26.39 -0.40 9.95
CA HIS A 177 26.29 -0.82 8.55
C HIS A 177 27.67 -1.19 8.02
#